data_AF-A0A428NVF7-F1
#
_entry.id   AF-A0A428NVF7-F1
#
_cell.length_a   1.000
_cell.length_b   1.000
_cell.length_c   1.000
_cell.angle_alpha   90.00
_cell.angle_beta   90.00
_cell.angle_gamma   90.00
#
_symmetry.space_group_name_H-M   'P 1'
#
loop_
_entity.id
_entity.type
_entity.pdbx_description
1 polymer ?
#
loop_
_entity_poly.entity_id
_entity_poly.type
_entity_poly.pdbx_seq_one_letter_code
_entity_poly.pdbx_strand_id
1 'polypeptide(L)'
;MAVSLILTLIHCCAAFAAAVPYPTWLSSKVLFNRTLWQPDNPSVWLEYITERPNGGLLVTRFDNGEVWSINPHIQVTELVYKFDVTLTGVNSTLGIDEYEKDLYAVIGGQIGPDSEPVAGTWGVWYLDLRQWKVGSRAEASVKLLAAVPESGFLNGLSVLYPNTLTTRLGKRVRKPTILFADTIAGQIYALDTDTNDVRVFYSNPEILAAPKNLTFPVGLNGVQVPRVPQPSHVYFTASHYGTFYRIELEHGAAVPKRGAEPQLLLNGFENLDDFSIGPDGSAYLATSRTNEVLKYSGGTLKVIATGDVVATATGTWITRKSGRNVFGSIVLSRVISYMSQRLQGVVFVGVGYAAPPMAFNQAGVELANNATLKTLEYPAFGYWYFMNLDDVAPIMEANMDSAFTLTYTDDPEYMKKHFSPVGKYRQWLLEGRTAPWTKYLEPDSKSIFKRITSFHGGYDGPVKSYKSLMRDVNSADEQALPPDAKIPIPALLLTAAHDPVAIPEAQISNTRPFASNVSVKSIEAGHFLQVEQPQQVSREIFGFISNILEN
;
A
#
# COMPACT_ATOMS: atom_id res chain seq x y z
N MET A 1 -28.38 6.73 5.49
CA MET A 1 -27.97 5.72 4.50
C MET A 1 -26.46 5.80 4.35
N ALA A 2 -25.74 4.69 4.41
CA ALA A 2 -24.28 4.70 4.29
C ALA A 2 -23.86 4.53 2.83
N VAL A 3 -23.47 5.63 2.18
CA VAL A 3 -22.86 5.59 0.84
C VAL A 3 -21.37 5.33 1.02
N SER A 4 -20.93 4.08 0.82
CA SER A 4 -19.51 3.76 0.77
C SER A 4 -18.91 4.29 -0.53
N LEU A 5 -17.98 5.24 -0.42
CA LEU A 5 -17.26 5.80 -1.57
C LEU A 5 -16.37 4.71 -2.20
N ILE A 6 -16.75 4.18 -3.37
CA ILE A 6 -15.93 3.26 -4.15
C ILE A 6 -15.76 3.83 -5.55
N LEU A 7 -14.61 4.48 -5.76
CA LEU A 7 -14.16 4.89 -7.07
C LEU A 7 -13.16 3.86 -7.61
N THR A 8 -13.28 3.49 -8.88
CA THR A 8 -12.56 2.34 -9.44
C THR A 8 -11.76 2.76 -10.68
N LEU A 9 -10.45 2.48 -10.65
CA LEU A 9 -9.43 3.01 -11.59
C LEU A 9 -8.66 1.82 -12.17
N ILE A 10 -8.83 1.46 -13.46
CA ILE A 10 -8.52 0.10 -13.91
C ILE A 10 -7.62 -0.04 -15.13
N HIS A 11 -6.58 -0.86 -14.93
CA HIS A 11 -5.60 -1.38 -15.86
C HIS A 11 -6.10 -2.65 -16.60
N CYS A 12 -5.58 -2.92 -17.80
CA CYS A 12 -5.69 -4.17 -18.54
C CYS A 12 -4.32 -4.88 -18.54
N CYS A 13 -4.14 -6.21 -18.60
CA CYS A 13 -5.03 -7.32 -18.94
C CYS A 13 -4.96 -8.44 -17.88
N ALA A 14 -5.60 -9.58 -18.16
CA ALA A 14 -5.28 -10.83 -17.49
C ALA A 14 -3.74 -11.04 -17.43
N ALA A 15 -3.25 -11.52 -16.29
CA ALA A 15 -1.88 -11.99 -16.06
C ALA A 15 -0.63 -11.08 -16.13
N PHE A 16 -0.71 -9.75 -16.27
CA PHE A 16 0.50 -8.91 -16.14
C PHE A 16 0.48 -7.85 -15.05
N ALA A 17 -0.58 -7.84 -14.24
CA ALA A 17 -0.62 -7.11 -12.97
C ALA A 17 0.09 -7.87 -11.82
N ALA A 18 1.36 -8.24 -12.01
CA ALA A 18 2.28 -8.11 -10.88
C ALA A 18 2.57 -6.61 -10.76
N ALA A 19 2.49 -6.04 -9.56
CA ALA A 19 2.49 -4.58 -9.46
C ALA A 19 3.82 -4.00 -9.95
N VAL A 20 3.79 -3.43 -11.16
CA VAL A 20 4.64 -2.28 -11.47
C VAL A 20 4.35 -1.29 -10.34
N PRO A 21 5.38 -0.73 -9.66
CA PRO A 21 5.12 0.39 -8.78
C PRO A 21 4.39 1.43 -9.63
N TYR A 22 3.20 1.87 -9.22
CA TYR A 22 2.57 3.02 -9.85
C TYR A 22 3.65 4.10 -9.96
N PRO A 23 3.97 4.61 -11.17
CA PRO A 23 5.05 5.59 -11.32
C PRO A 23 4.75 6.71 -10.33
N THR A 24 5.65 6.90 -9.37
CA THR A 24 5.34 7.61 -8.12
C THR A 24 5.04 9.06 -8.42
N TRP A 25 3.75 9.36 -8.61
CA TRP A 25 3.14 10.67 -8.81
C TRP A 25 4.11 11.77 -9.26
N LEU A 26 4.69 11.59 -10.46
CA LEU A 26 5.32 12.67 -11.20
C LEU A 26 4.28 13.37 -12.08
N SER A 27 3.18 13.81 -11.45
CA SER A 27 2.80 15.20 -11.68
C SER A 27 4.02 16.07 -11.39
N SER A 28 4.18 17.19 -12.10
CA SER A 28 4.91 18.35 -11.56
C SER A 28 4.60 18.46 -10.07
N LYS A 29 5.61 18.38 -9.19
CA LYS A 29 5.46 18.17 -7.74
C LYS A 29 4.75 19.33 -7.03
N VAL A 30 3.45 19.48 -7.28
CA VAL A 30 2.51 19.96 -6.27
C VAL A 30 2.24 18.73 -5.42
N LEU A 31 3.01 18.60 -4.34
CA LEU A 31 2.60 17.78 -3.22
C LEU A 31 1.28 18.39 -2.74
N PHE A 32 0.17 17.71 -3.01
CA PHE A 32 -1.15 18.13 -2.54
C PHE A 32 -1.24 17.88 -1.04
N ASN A 33 -0.60 18.78 -0.30
CA ASN A 33 -0.63 18.83 1.14
C ASN A 33 -2.02 19.31 1.55
N ARG A 34 -2.69 18.50 2.38
CA ARG A 34 -4.00 18.82 2.93
C ARG A 34 -3.96 18.57 4.43
N THR A 35 -4.16 19.61 5.21
CA THR A 35 -4.48 19.49 6.63
C THR A 35 -5.79 18.71 6.77
N LEU A 36 -5.72 17.55 7.44
CA LEU A 36 -6.91 16.74 7.76
C LEU A 36 -7.61 17.27 9.02
N TRP A 37 -6.80 17.65 10.00
CA TRP A 37 -7.17 18.29 11.25
C TRP A 37 -5.93 18.99 11.82
N GLN A 38 -6.15 20.05 12.60
CA GLN A 38 -5.13 20.75 13.38
C GLN A 38 -5.77 21.14 14.72
N PRO A 39 -5.09 20.98 15.87
CA PRO A 39 -5.58 21.49 17.15
C PRO A 39 -5.60 23.03 17.16
N ASP A 40 -6.64 23.63 17.77
CA ASP A 40 -6.73 25.10 17.91
C ASP A 40 -5.65 25.67 18.85
N ASN A 41 -5.16 24.86 19.80
CA ASN A 41 -4.08 25.24 20.71
C ASN A 41 -2.72 24.80 20.13
N PRO A 42 -1.79 25.72 19.83
CA PRO A 42 -0.47 25.38 19.27
C PRO A 42 0.46 24.66 20.26
N SER A 43 0.10 24.56 21.55
CA SER A 43 0.85 23.77 22.55
C SER A 43 0.46 22.29 22.60
N VAL A 44 -0.47 21.82 21.74
CA VAL A 44 -0.85 20.40 21.69
C VAL A 44 0.28 19.56 21.07
N TRP A 45 0.73 18.54 21.80
CA TRP A 45 1.76 17.60 21.32
C TRP A 45 1.11 16.32 20.79
N LEU A 46 0.87 16.28 19.49
CA LEU A 46 0.53 15.05 18.77
C LEU A 46 1.82 14.23 18.59
N GLU A 47 1.83 12.98 19.06
CA GLU A 47 3.05 12.15 19.04
C GLU A 47 3.00 11.09 17.94
N TYR A 48 2.23 10.02 18.14
CA TYR A 48 2.21 8.88 17.24
C TYR A 48 0.93 8.84 16.40
N ILE A 49 1.01 8.22 15.22
CA ILE A 49 -0.11 8.07 14.28
C ILE A 49 -0.19 6.65 13.73
N THR A 50 -1.40 6.08 13.64
CA THR A 50 -1.66 4.78 13.00
C THR A 50 -2.99 4.78 12.21
N GLU A 51 -3.18 3.81 11.32
CA GLU A 51 -4.38 3.65 10.49
C GLU A 51 -5.33 2.59 11.09
N ARG A 52 -6.63 2.87 11.05
CA ARG A 52 -7.70 1.90 11.33
C ARG A 52 -8.07 1.11 10.07
N PRO A 53 -8.55 -0.14 10.20
CA PRO A 53 -9.08 -0.94 9.08
C PRO A 53 -10.18 -0.28 8.24
N ASN A 54 -10.79 0.81 8.72
CA ASN A 54 -11.82 1.59 8.03
C ASN A 54 -11.29 2.85 7.31
N GLY A 55 -9.97 3.09 7.29
CA GLY A 55 -9.34 4.28 6.70
C GLY A 55 -9.38 5.54 7.58
N GLY A 56 -9.94 5.45 8.79
CA GLY A 56 -9.73 6.46 9.83
C GLY A 56 -8.32 6.39 10.40
N LEU A 57 -7.84 7.51 10.93
CA LEU A 57 -6.56 7.58 11.64
C LEU A 57 -6.80 7.55 13.15
N LEU A 58 -5.81 7.09 13.89
CA LEU A 58 -5.67 7.31 15.33
C LEU A 58 -4.40 8.12 15.58
N VAL A 59 -4.47 9.06 16.52
CA VAL A 59 -3.36 9.91 16.94
C VAL A 59 -3.30 9.94 18.46
N THR A 60 -2.11 9.80 19.05
CA THR A 60 -1.87 9.90 20.49
C THR A 60 -1.36 11.28 20.87
N ARG A 61 -1.60 11.66 22.14
CA ARG A 61 -1.13 12.91 22.72
C ARG A 61 -0.13 12.63 23.84
N PHE A 62 1.08 13.13 23.65
CA PHE A 62 2.12 13.09 24.67
C PHE A 62 1.77 14.01 25.85
N ASP A 63 1.16 15.17 25.57
CA ASP A 63 0.92 16.24 26.54
C ASP A 63 -0.22 15.99 27.54
N ASN A 64 -1.13 15.04 27.27
CA ASN A 64 -2.28 14.82 28.16
C ASN A 64 -2.93 13.41 28.15
N GLY A 65 -2.31 12.42 27.50
CA GLY A 65 -2.80 11.03 27.55
C GLY A 65 -4.15 10.80 26.87
N GLU A 66 -4.38 11.46 25.72
CA GLU A 66 -5.57 11.26 24.91
C GLU A 66 -5.26 10.50 23.61
N VAL A 67 -6.19 9.64 23.21
CA VAL A 67 -6.22 9.04 21.87
C VAL A 67 -7.38 9.64 21.09
N TRP A 68 -7.08 10.21 19.93
CA TRP A 68 -8.04 10.85 19.03
C TRP A 68 -8.20 10.06 17.74
N SER A 69 -9.40 10.04 17.16
CA SER A 69 -9.62 9.53 15.82
C SER A 69 -9.91 10.67 14.85
N ILE A 70 -9.24 10.65 13.70
CA ILE A 70 -9.43 11.61 12.62
C ILE A 70 -9.94 10.82 11.42
N ASN A 71 -11.16 11.09 10.95
CA ASN A 71 -11.72 10.42 9.79
C ASN A 71 -11.59 11.31 8.53
N PRO A 72 -10.63 11.04 7.63
CA PRO A 72 -10.37 11.89 6.47
C PRO A 72 -11.50 11.85 5.43
N HIS A 73 -12.40 10.85 5.48
CA HIS A 73 -13.48 10.67 4.52
C HIS A 73 -14.71 11.53 4.83
N ILE A 74 -15.06 11.66 6.11
CA ILE A 74 -16.21 12.46 6.57
C ILE A 74 -15.80 13.76 7.29
N GLN A 75 -14.49 13.99 7.45
CA GLN A 75 -13.92 15.20 8.08
C GLN A 75 -14.39 15.38 9.54
N VAL A 76 -14.52 14.26 10.27
CA VAL A 76 -14.87 14.25 11.69
C VAL A 76 -13.65 13.85 12.50
N THR A 77 -13.36 14.63 13.54
CA THR A 77 -12.35 14.33 14.56
C THR A 77 -13.07 14.14 15.89
N GLU A 78 -12.76 13.06 16.61
CA GLU A 78 -13.46 12.67 17.84
C GLU A 78 -12.48 12.05 18.85
N LEU A 79 -12.63 12.38 20.13
CA LEU A 79 -11.89 11.77 21.21
C LEU A 79 -12.31 10.29 21.33
N VAL A 80 -11.35 9.37 21.25
CA VAL A 80 -11.57 7.92 21.39
C VAL A 80 -11.53 7.53 22.85
N TYR A 81 -10.49 7.98 23.55
CA TYR A 81 -10.27 7.70 24.95
C TYR A 81 -9.37 8.76 25.58
N LYS A 82 -9.60 9.07 26.85
CA LYS A 82 -8.71 9.87 27.68
C LYS A 82 -8.32 9.07 28.91
N PHE A 83 -7.02 8.89 29.12
CA PHE A 83 -6.53 8.27 30.34
C PHE A 83 -6.73 9.21 31.53
N ASP A 84 -7.21 8.65 32.64
CA ASP A 84 -7.36 9.36 33.91
C ASP A 84 -6.20 8.96 34.82
N VAL A 85 -5.34 9.93 35.17
CA VAL A 85 -4.15 9.70 36.00
C VAL A 85 -4.49 9.15 37.38
N THR A 86 -5.71 9.41 37.90
CA THR A 86 -6.16 8.91 39.20
C THR A 86 -6.65 7.46 39.16
N LEU A 87 -7.09 6.97 37.99
CA LEU A 87 -7.62 5.61 37.80
C LEU A 87 -6.62 4.66 37.13
N THR A 88 -5.87 5.18 36.16
CA THR A 88 -4.94 4.41 35.32
C THR A 88 -3.47 4.70 35.61
N GLY A 89 -3.17 5.78 36.35
CA GLY A 89 -1.79 6.21 36.55
C GLY A 89 -1.13 6.74 35.29
N VAL A 90 -1.89 7.16 34.27
CA VAL A 90 -1.40 7.65 32.97
C VAL A 90 -1.90 9.08 32.72
N ASN A 91 -1.00 9.97 32.32
CA ASN A 91 -1.32 11.31 31.80
C ASN A 91 -0.60 11.64 30.47
N SER A 92 0.09 10.65 29.86
CA SER A 92 0.82 10.78 28.60
C SER A 92 0.69 9.52 27.75
N THR A 93 0.57 9.66 26.43
CA THR A 93 0.49 8.54 25.48
C THR A 93 1.42 8.75 24.28
N LEU A 94 2.11 7.69 23.85
CA LEU A 94 3.08 7.73 22.75
C LEU A 94 2.75 6.67 21.69
N GLY A 95 3.65 5.72 21.41
CA GLY A 95 3.49 4.71 20.36
C GLY A 95 2.15 3.97 20.40
N ILE A 96 1.46 3.92 19.25
CA ILE A 96 0.19 3.19 19.07
C ILE A 96 0.22 2.35 17.78
N ASP A 97 -0.14 1.06 17.87
CA ASP A 97 -0.21 0.20 16.69
C ASP A 97 -1.24 -0.93 16.81
N GLU A 98 -1.80 -1.32 15.67
CA GLU A 98 -2.83 -2.38 15.57
C GLU A 98 -2.20 -3.78 15.58
N TYR A 99 -2.53 -4.61 16.59
CA TYR A 99 -2.01 -5.97 16.70
C TYR A 99 -3.05 -7.06 16.37
N GLU A 100 -4.34 -6.80 16.58
CA GLU A 100 -5.46 -7.52 15.95
C GLU A 100 -6.50 -6.52 15.44
N LYS A 101 -7.48 -6.99 14.64
CA LYS A 101 -8.47 -6.11 14.02
C LYS A 101 -9.21 -5.24 15.04
N ASP A 102 -9.06 -3.92 14.93
CA ASP A 102 -9.59 -2.90 15.85
C ASP A 102 -9.13 -3.07 17.32
N LEU A 103 -8.01 -3.78 17.56
CA LEU A 103 -7.33 -3.93 18.85
C LEU A 103 -5.92 -3.34 18.79
N TYR A 104 -5.66 -2.36 19.65
CA TYR A 104 -4.45 -1.56 19.64
C TYR A 104 -3.63 -1.77 20.91
N ALA A 105 -2.31 -1.74 20.74
CA ALA A 105 -1.37 -1.53 21.81
C ALA A 105 -1.01 -0.04 21.85
N VAL A 106 -1.00 0.58 23.03
CA VAL A 106 -0.74 2.00 23.25
C VAL A 106 0.25 2.15 24.40
N ILE A 107 1.33 2.89 24.23
CA ILE A 107 2.20 3.26 25.36
C ILE A 107 1.51 4.33 26.20
N GLY A 108 1.50 4.11 27.52
CA GLY A 108 1.01 5.07 28.49
C GLY A 108 1.93 5.13 29.71
N GLY A 109 2.12 6.33 30.26
CA GLY A 109 2.88 6.56 31.48
C GLY A 109 2.62 7.95 32.05
N GLN A 110 3.50 8.43 32.91
CA GLN A 110 3.41 9.76 33.50
C GLN A 110 4.51 10.71 33.00
N ILE A 111 4.09 11.95 32.76
CA ILE A 111 4.96 13.12 32.65
C ILE A 111 4.67 14.09 33.80
N GLY A 112 5.69 14.84 34.22
CA GLY A 112 5.56 15.94 35.17
C GLY A 112 5.19 17.27 34.52
N PRO A 113 5.22 18.39 35.29
CA PRO A 113 4.73 19.69 34.84
C PRO A 113 5.49 20.29 33.65
N ASP A 114 6.78 19.97 33.50
CA ASP A 114 7.64 20.45 32.42
C ASP A 114 7.76 19.40 31.29
N SER A 115 6.80 18.47 31.22
CA SER A 115 6.74 17.31 30.32
C SER A 115 7.89 16.30 30.51
N GLU A 116 8.54 16.31 31.68
CA GLU A 116 9.61 15.38 32.01
C GLU A 116 9.07 13.96 32.27
N PRO A 117 9.65 12.90 31.67
CA PRO A 117 9.14 11.54 31.83
C PRO A 117 9.41 10.99 33.24
N VAL A 118 8.39 10.41 33.87
CA VAL A 118 8.51 9.82 35.21
C VAL A 118 8.88 8.34 35.10
N ALA A 119 10.15 8.03 35.39
CA ALA A 119 10.69 6.67 35.33
C ALA A 119 9.87 5.66 36.15
N GLY A 120 9.72 4.45 35.63
CA GLY A 120 8.98 3.35 36.26
C GLY A 120 7.45 3.45 36.23
N THR A 121 6.87 4.51 35.63
CA THR A 121 5.41 4.64 35.45
C THR A 121 4.88 4.05 34.15
N TRP A 122 5.77 3.67 33.24
CA TRP A 122 5.42 3.30 31.87
C TRP A 122 4.90 1.87 31.73
N GLY A 123 4.00 1.69 30.78
CA GLY A 123 3.49 0.39 30.38
C GLY A 123 2.82 0.40 29.02
N VAL A 124 2.54 -0.81 28.52
CA VAL A 124 1.77 -1.01 27.29
C VAL A 124 0.33 -1.31 27.67
N TRP A 125 -0.58 -0.54 27.12
CA TRP A 125 -2.03 -0.61 27.33
C TRP A 125 -2.73 -1.19 26.10
N TYR A 126 -3.80 -1.92 26.36
CA TYR A 126 -4.78 -2.38 25.39
C TYR A 126 -5.82 -1.29 25.16
N LEU A 127 -6.24 -1.12 23.91
CA LEU A 127 -7.38 -0.28 23.51
C LEU A 127 -8.27 -1.07 22.53
N ASP A 128 -9.52 -1.34 22.92
CA ASP A 128 -10.53 -2.03 22.09
C ASP A 128 -11.47 -1.05 21.40
N LEU A 129 -11.41 -1.03 20.07
CA LEU A 129 -12.27 -0.21 19.21
C LEU A 129 -13.26 -1.03 18.39
N ARG A 130 -13.44 -2.33 18.67
CA ARG A 130 -14.33 -3.22 17.91
C ARG A 130 -15.81 -2.80 18.03
N GLN A 131 -16.19 -2.23 19.17
CA GLN A 131 -17.51 -1.64 19.38
C GLN A 131 -17.52 -0.10 19.15
N TRP A 132 -16.37 0.56 19.30
CA TRP A 132 -16.24 2.01 19.17
C TRP A 132 -16.29 2.48 17.71
N LYS A 133 -17.17 3.44 17.43
CA LYS A 133 -17.31 4.09 16.13
C LYS A 133 -17.54 5.60 16.31
N VAL A 134 -17.10 6.37 15.32
CA VAL A 134 -17.37 7.80 15.24
C VAL A 134 -18.88 8.06 15.38
N GLY A 135 -19.27 8.96 16.29
CA GLY A 135 -20.65 9.30 16.61
C GLY A 135 -21.45 8.21 17.36
N SER A 136 -20.80 7.17 17.89
CA SER A 136 -21.45 6.13 18.69
C SER A 136 -21.43 6.46 20.19
N ARG A 137 -22.44 6.00 20.94
CA ARG A 137 -22.44 6.09 22.41
C ARG A 137 -21.63 4.99 23.11
N ALA A 138 -20.98 4.11 22.35
CA ALA A 138 -20.19 3.02 22.91
C ALA A 138 -18.77 3.54 23.17
N GLU A 139 -18.36 3.57 24.43
CA GLU A 139 -17.02 3.98 24.83
C GLU A 139 -15.96 2.95 24.40
N ALA A 140 -14.75 3.41 24.13
CA ALA A 140 -13.60 2.52 23.96
C ALA A 140 -13.20 1.95 25.33
N SER A 141 -12.79 0.68 25.37
CA SER A 141 -12.32 0.05 26.61
C SER A 141 -10.80 -0.09 26.62
N VAL A 142 -10.19 0.20 27.77
CA VAL A 142 -8.75 0.02 27.99
C VAL A 142 -8.46 -0.92 29.15
N LYS A 143 -7.28 -1.53 29.13
CA LYS A 143 -6.67 -2.25 30.27
C LYS A 143 -5.16 -2.22 30.13
N LEU A 144 -4.42 -2.35 31.23
CA LEU A 144 -2.98 -2.57 31.15
C LEU A 144 -2.71 -3.97 30.55
N LEU A 145 -1.77 -4.10 29.62
CA LEU A 145 -1.24 -5.39 29.16
C LEU A 145 -0.01 -5.76 29.99
N ALA A 146 0.97 -4.86 30.06
CA ALA A 146 2.18 -5.03 30.86
C ALA A 146 2.68 -3.69 31.40
N ALA A 147 3.04 -3.66 32.69
CA ALA A 147 3.86 -2.61 33.28
C ALA A 147 5.34 -2.88 32.95
N VAL A 148 6.13 -1.82 32.81
CA VAL A 148 7.59 -1.91 32.56
C VAL A 148 8.30 -1.01 33.57
N PRO A 149 8.24 -1.33 34.88
CA PRO A 149 8.76 -0.47 35.95
C PRO A 149 10.27 -0.25 35.91
N GLU A 150 11.01 -1.07 35.17
CA GLU A 150 12.44 -0.90 34.89
C GLU A 150 12.75 0.19 33.85
N SER A 151 11.74 0.66 33.10
CA SER A 151 11.94 1.59 31.99
C SER A 151 12.01 3.05 32.42
N GLY A 152 12.88 3.82 31.75
CA GLY A 152 13.04 5.24 32.00
C GLY A 152 11.97 6.08 31.29
N PHE A 153 11.82 5.86 29.98
CA PHE A 153 10.83 6.54 29.14
C PHE A 153 10.60 5.71 27.87
N LEU A 154 9.38 5.21 27.69
CA LEU A 154 8.99 4.44 26.51
C LEU A 154 8.51 5.38 25.38
N ASN A 155 8.89 5.12 24.13
CA ASN A 155 8.46 5.95 22.99
C ASN A 155 7.87 5.15 21.80
N GLY A 156 8.62 4.93 20.71
CA GLY A 156 8.08 4.33 19.48
C GLY A 156 7.60 2.89 19.68
N LEU A 157 6.51 2.50 19.02
CA LEU A 157 5.88 1.18 19.12
C LEU A 157 5.48 0.64 17.76
N SER A 158 5.71 -0.66 17.51
CA SER A 158 5.22 -1.33 16.31
C SER A 158 5.02 -2.83 16.51
N VAL A 159 4.05 -3.42 15.80
CA VAL A 159 3.71 -4.83 15.93
C VAL A 159 4.44 -5.69 14.90
N LEU A 160 5.14 -6.70 15.40
CA LEU A 160 5.68 -7.81 14.62
C LEU A 160 4.62 -8.91 14.49
N TYR A 161 4.36 -9.38 13.26
CA TYR A 161 3.32 -10.36 12.91
C TYR A 161 1.89 -10.01 13.40
N PRO A 162 1.34 -8.79 13.14
CA PRO A 162 -0.03 -8.45 13.52
C PRO A 162 -1.05 -9.35 12.82
N ASN A 163 -2.11 -9.73 13.53
CA ASN A 163 -3.14 -10.65 13.05
C ASN A 163 -3.98 -10.07 11.87
N THR A 164 -3.83 -8.79 11.54
CA THR A 164 -4.42 -8.17 10.35
C THR A 164 -3.62 -8.41 9.06
N LEU A 165 -2.40 -8.98 9.12
CA LEU A 165 -1.58 -9.38 7.97
C LEU A 165 -1.71 -10.88 7.64
N THR A 166 -2.88 -11.32 7.20
CA THR A 166 -3.11 -12.72 6.77
C THR A 166 -2.38 -13.06 5.47
N THR A 167 -1.69 -14.22 5.43
CA THR A 167 -1.16 -14.79 4.17
C THR A 167 -2.27 -15.40 3.31
N ARG A 168 -2.06 -15.49 1.98
CA ARG A 168 -3.03 -16.05 1.01
C ARG A 168 -3.52 -17.48 1.30
N LEU A 169 -2.85 -18.22 2.19
CA LEU A 169 -3.18 -19.61 2.54
C LEU A 169 -3.99 -19.75 3.84
N GLY A 170 -4.44 -18.66 4.45
CA GLY A 170 -5.36 -18.67 5.61
C GLY A 170 -4.80 -19.23 6.93
N LYS A 171 -3.63 -19.89 6.91
CA LYS A 171 -2.94 -20.31 8.14
C LYS A 171 -2.40 -19.09 8.89
N ARG A 172 -2.89 -18.91 10.11
CA ARG A 172 -2.24 -18.10 11.16
C ARG A 172 -0.81 -18.60 11.31
N VAL A 173 0.18 -17.76 11.04
CA VAL A 173 1.58 -18.19 11.06
C VAL A 173 2.16 -18.06 12.47
N ARG A 174 1.91 -16.93 13.15
CA ARG A 174 2.36 -16.62 14.52
C ARG A 174 1.36 -15.70 15.22
N LYS A 175 1.56 -15.52 16.53
CA LYS A 175 0.90 -14.52 17.36
C LYS A 175 1.63 -13.17 17.25
N PRO A 176 0.94 -12.04 17.47
CA PRO A 176 1.58 -10.73 17.48
C PRO A 176 2.61 -10.59 18.61
N THR A 177 3.73 -9.94 18.32
CA THR A 177 4.69 -9.46 19.32
C THR A 177 4.76 -7.95 19.21
N ILE A 178 4.53 -7.23 20.29
CA ILE A 178 4.60 -5.77 20.32
C ILE A 178 6.06 -5.39 20.61
N LEU A 179 6.70 -4.64 19.71
CA LEU A 179 8.04 -4.09 19.91
C LEU A 179 7.93 -2.62 20.29
N PHE A 180 8.73 -2.17 21.26
CA PHE A 180 8.71 -0.78 21.70
C PHE A 180 10.06 -0.30 22.26
N ALA A 181 10.34 0.99 22.08
CA ALA A 181 11.59 1.63 22.52
C ALA A 181 11.57 2.00 24.00
N ASP A 182 12.70 1.83 24.68
CA ASP A 182 13.11 2.60 25.86
C ASP A 182 14.23 3.57 25.45
N THR A 183 13.92 4.86 25.51
CA THR A 183 14.81 5.91 25.04
C THR A 183 15.98 6.16 25.99
N ILE A 184 15.81 5.90 27.29
CA ILE A 184 16.82 6.13 28.32
C ILE A 184 17.79 4.96 28.37
N ALA A 185 17.28 3.73 28.33
CA ALA A 185 18.10 2.52 28.36
C ALA A 185 18.75 2.19 27.00
N GLY A 186 18.24 2.74 25.88
CA GLY A 186 18.77 2.46 24.55
C GLY A 186 18.49 1.03 24.09
N GLN A 187 17.28 0.55 24.37
CA GLN A 187 16.88 -0.82 24.08
C GLN A 187 15.44 -0.94 23.59
N ILE A 188 15.22 -1.92 22.73
CA ILE A 188 13.90 -2.31 22.25
C ILE A 188 13.43 -3.47 23.14
N TYR A 189 12.23 -3.36 23.70
CA TYR A 189 11.53 -4.46 24.35
C TYR A 189 10.66 -5.23 23.35
N ALA A 190 10.36 -6.48 23.68
CA ALA A 190 9.31 -7.28 23.06
C ALA A 190 8.32 -7.73 24.14
N LEU A 191 7.03 -7.48 23.90
CA LEU A 191 5.89 -7.99 24.67
C LEU A 191 5.19 -9.09 23.86
N ASP A 192 5.11 -10.29 24.43
CA ASP A 192 4.32 -11.39 23.86
C ASP A 192 2.83 -11.19 24.20
N THR A 193 1.95 -11.21 23.18
CA THR A 193 0.52 -10.94 23.39
C THR A 193 -0.31 -12.11 23.92
N ASP A 194 0.28 -13.31 24.04
CA ASP A 194 -0.37 -14.46 24.67
C ASP A 194 -0.03 -14.59 26.15
N THR A 195 1.23 -14.33 26.55
CA THR A 195 1.65 -14.43 27.96
C THR A 195 1.64 -13.09 28.71
N ASN A 196 1.70 -11.97 27.97
CA ASN A 196 2.02 -10.63 28.47
C ASN A 196 3.44 -10.49 29.08
N ASP A 197 4.35 -11.42 28.78
CA ASP A 197 5.75 -11.30 29.20
C ASP A 197 6.48 -10.22 28.40
N VAL A 198 7.18 -9.33 29.11
CA VAL A 198 8.11 -8.35 28.54
C VAL A 198 9.53 -8.89 28.64
N ARG A 199 10.30 -8.74 27.57
CA ARG A 199 11.74 -9.05 27.54
C ARG A 199 12.49 -8.03 26.70
N VAL A 200 13.80 -7.88 26.93
CA VAL A 200 14.67 -7.17 25.99
C VAL A 200 14.70 -7.93 24.66
N PHE A 201 14.40 -7.23 23.57
CA PHE A 201 14.49 -7.71 22.20
C PHE A 201 15.86 -7.41 21.60
N TYR A 202 16.35 -6.18 21.78
CA TYR A 202 17.67 -5.71 21.38
C TYR A 202 18.12 -4.59 22.31
N SER A 203 19.41 -4.48 22.61
CA SER A 203 19.96 -3.41 23.45
C SER A 203 21.32 -2.99 22.93
N ASN A 204 21.53 -1.68 22.77
CA ASN A 204 22.84 -1.12 22.44
C ASN A 204 22.95 0.31 23.02
N PRO A 205 23.17 0.44 24.34
CA PRO A 205 23.15 1.73 25.01
C PRO A 205 24.19 2.72 24.48
N GLU A 206 25.30 2.26 23.90
CA GLU A 206 26.38 3.14 23.41
C GLU A 206 25.96 4.03 22.24
N ILE A 207 25.03 3.58 21.39
CA ILE A 207 24.53 4.32 20.22
C ILE A 207 23.04 4.67 20.32
N LEU A 208 22.33 4.14 21.33
CA LEU A 208 20.88 4.24 21.47
C LEU A 208 20.41 4.85 22.80
N ALA A 209 21.21 4.88 23.87
CA ALA A 209 20.74 5.48 25.12
C ALA A 209 20.71 7.02 25.01
N ALA A 210 19.74 7.65 25.68
CA ALA A 210 19.71 9.10 25.78
C ALA A 210 20.98 9.63 26.47
N PRO A 211 21.61 10.71 25.95
CA PRO A 211 22.71 11.36 26.65
C PRO A 211 22.29 11.85 28.03
N LYS A 212 23.21 11.70 29.00
CA LYS A 212 22.99 12.14 30.38
C LYS A 212 22.90 13.67 30.46
N ASN A 213 22.10 14.16 31.41
CA ASN A 213 21.93 15.58 31.73
C ASN A 213 21.20 16.43 30.66
N LEU A 214 20.46 15.82 29.73
CA LEU A 214 19.52 16.55 28.87
C LEU A 214 18.22 16.84 29.62
N THR A 215 17.64 18.02 29.41
CA THR A 215 16.31 18.39 29.93
C THR A 215 15.21 17.49 29.37
N PHE A 216 15.33 17.08 28.10
CA PHE A 216 14.46 16.09 27.46
C PHE A 216 15.34 14.98 26.86
N PRO A 217 15.63 13.91 27.62
CA PRO A 217 16.59 12.88 27.22
C PRO A 217 15.95 11.87 26.26
N VAL A 218 16.14 12.07 24.94
CA VAL A 218 15.67 11.15 23.89
C VAL A 218 16.85 10.54 23.11
N GLY A 219 17.09 9.26 23.35
CA GLY A 219 17.99 8.40 22.58
C GLY A 219 17.20 7.66 21.48
N LEU A 220 17.06 6.34 21.62
CA LEU A 220 16.21 5.48 20.81
C LEU A 220 14.78 6.02 20.80
N ASN A 221 14.19 6.19 19.62
CA ASN A 221 12.86 6.76 19.51
C ASN A 221 11.95 5.86 18.66
N GLY A 222 11.78 6.17 17.38
CA GLY A 222 10.92 5.39 16.51
C GLY A 222 11.41 3.96 16.36
N VAL A 223 10.48 3.01 16.41
CA VAL A 223 10.70 1.58 16.18
C VAL A 223 9.61 1.09 15.25
N GLN A 224 9.98 0.52 14.11
CA GLN A 224 8.98 0.00 13.17
C GLN A 224 9.37 -1.28 12.45
N VAL A 225 8.37 -2.15 12.28
CA VAL A 225 8.44 -3.33 11.44
C VAL A 225 7.67 -3.06 10.14
N PRO A 226 8.24 -3.36 8.95
CA PRO A 226 7.50 -3.21 7.70
C PRO A 226 6.23 -4.08 7.72
N ARG A 227 5.07 -3.50 7.38
CA ARG A 227 3.76 -4.20 7.38
C ARG A 227 3.59 -5.18 6.22
N VAL A 228 4.45 -6.19 6.19
CA VAL A 228 4.48 -7.33 5.24
C VAL A 228 4.41 -8.66 6.02
N PRO A 229 3.97 -9.79 5.43
CA PRO A 229 3.77 -11.04 6.18
C PRO A 229 5.06 -11.72 6.66
N GLN A 230 6.21 -11.37 6.07
CA GLN A 230 7.53 -11.89 6.44
C GLN A 230 8.55 -10.73 6.43
N PRO A 231 8.56 -9.89 7.47
CA PRO A 231 9.57 -8.84 7.61
C PRO A 231 10.93 -9.49 7.89
N SER A 232 11.99 -8.99 7.26
CA SER A 232 13.36 -9.45 7.46
C SER A 232 14.19 -8.55 8.37
N HIS A 233 13.66 -7.39 8.77
CA HIS A 233 14.35 -6.41 9.59
C HIS A 233 13.38 -5.66 10.50
N VAL A 234 13.87 -5.19 11.65
CA VAL A 234 13.28 -4.11 12.44
C VAL A 234 14.08 -2.84 12.16
N TYR A 235 13.40 -1.73 11.95
CA TYR A 235 14.00 -0.41 11.72
C TYR A 235 13.84 0.44 12.99
N PHE A 236 14.77 1.36 13.24
CA PHE A 236 14.69 2.28 14.38
C PHE A 236 15.51 3.55 14.20
N THR A 237 15.09 4.64 14.83
CA THR A 237 15.80 5.93 14.89
C THR A 237 16.38 6.17 16.27
N ALA A 238 17.47 6.94 16.34
CA ALA A 238 17.99 7.48 17.60
C ALA A 238 18.06 9.01 17.47
N SER A 239 17.16 9.71 18.16
CA SER A 239 16.82 11.10 17.88
C SER A 239 17.96 12.06 18.13
N HIS A 240 18.60 12.03 19.29
CA HIS A 240 19.71 12.93 19.59
C HIS A 240 20.93 12.69 18.68
N TYR A 241 21.11 11.47 18.19
CA TYR A 241 22.23 11.12 17.31
C TYR A 241 21.92 11.40 15.83
N GLY A 242 20.66 11.70 15.49
CA GLY A 242 20.22 11.91 14.12
C GLY A 242 20.53 10.72 13.21
N THR A 243 20.34 9.50 13.72
CA THR A 243 20.70 8.25 13.04
C THR A 243 19.48 7.35 12.82
N PHE A 244 19.51 6.61 11.71
CA PHE A 244 18.49 5.64 11.33
C PHE A 244 19.17 4.31 11.02
N TYR A 245 18.68 3.25 11.66
CA TYR A 245 19.25 1.91 11.61
C TYR A 245 18.21 0.87 11.20
N ARG A 246 18.72 -0.33 10.90
CA ARG A 246 17.94 -1.57 10.94
C ARG A 246 18.75 -2.72 11.50
N ILE A 247 18.09 -3.70 12.08
CA ILE A 247 18.68 -4.98 12.50
C ILE A 247 17.98 -6.14 11.81
N GLU A 248 18.73 -7.17 11.40
CA GLU A 248 18.20 -8.35 10.72
C GLU A 248 17.39 -9.23 11.72
N LEU A 249 16.20 -9.66 11.30
CA LEU A 249 15.35 -10.59 12.04
C LEU A 249 15.74 -12.04 11.72
N GLU A 250 15.64 -12.90 12.73
CA GLU A 250 15.74 -14.35 12.53
C GLU A 250 14.56 -14.84 11.68
N HIS A 251 14.79 -15.75 10.73
CA HIS A 251 13.76 -16.07 9.73
C HIS A 251 12.55 -16.75 10.36
N GLY A 252 11.48 -15.98 10.54
CA GLY A 252 10.29 -16.46 11.20
C GLY A 252 10.48 -16.68 12.71
N ALA A 253 11.18 -15.78 13.40
CA ALA A 253 11.08 -15.66 14.84
C ALA A 253 10.91 -14.18 15.24
N ALA A 254 10.47 -13.95 16.48
CA ALA A 254 10.29 -12.62 17.06
C ALA A 254 11.57 -12.14 17.78
N VAL A 255 12.73 -12.37 17.16
CA VAL A 255 14.06 -12.05 17.73
C VAL A 255 14.99 -11.53 16.62
N PRO A 256 15.99 -10.71 16.96
CA PRO A 256 17.11 -10.45 16.05
C PRO A 256 17.79 -11.76 15.67
N LYS A 257 18.31 -11.83 14.44
CA LYS A 257 19.17 -12.93 14.00
C LYS A 257 20.41 -12.98 14.87
N ARG A 258 20.86 -14.19 15.21
CA ARG A 258 21.98 -14.38 16.14
C ARG A 258 23.26 -13.72 15.62
N GLY A 259 23.79 -12.74 16.36
CA GLY A 259 24.99 -11.99 15.97
C GLY A 259 24.75 -10.92 14.89
N ALA A 260 23.50 -10.50 14.68
CA ALA A 260 23.20 -9.35 13.82
C ALA A 260 23.58 -8.04 14.51
N GLU A 261 24.44 -7.27 13.86
CA GLU A 261 24.78 -5.90 14.25
C GLU A 261 23.83 -4.88 13.59
N PRO A 262 23.64 -3.68 14.18
CA PRO A 262 22.75 -2.68 13.64
C PRO A 262 23.36 -2.03 12.38
N GLN A 263 22.71 -2.19 11.24
CA GLN A 263 23.11 -1.54 10.01
C GLN A 263 22.66 -0.07 10.02
N LEU A 264 23.62 0.85 10.03
CA LEU A 264 23.38 2.27 9.79
C LEU A 264 22.89 2.50 8.34
N LEU A 265 21.78 3.22 8.19
CA LEU A 265 21.17 3.56 6.90
C LEU A 265 21.33 5.04 6.57
N LEU A 266 21.20 5.91 7.58
CA LEU A 266 21.34 7.37 7.48
C LEU A 266 21.91 7.94 8.77
N ASN A 267 22.67 9.04 8.66
CA ASN A 267 23.23 9.81 9.78
C ASN A 267 23.32 11.31 9.42
N GLY A 268 23.70 12.14 10.40
CA GLY A 268 24.00 13.56 10.17
C GLY A 268 22.79 14.50 10.23
N PHE A 269 21.69 14.05 10.82
CA PHE A 269 20.50 14.88 11.09
C PHE A 269 20.62 15.55 12.46
N GLU A 270 19.96 16.68 12.67
CA GLU A 270 19.84 17.28 14.01
C GLU A 270 18.90 16.43 14.91
N ASN A 271 17.85 15.90 14.30
CA ASN A 271 16.88 15.03 14.95
C ASN A 271 16.24 14.09 13.92
N LEU A 272 15.97 12.85 14.32
CA LEU A 272 15.06 11.94 13.63
C LEU A 272 14.09 11.38 14.66
N ASP A 273 12.81 11.55 14.39
CA ASP A 273 11.72 11.16 15.28
C ASP A 273 11.15 9.82 14.80
N ASP A 274 9.84 9.61 14.88
CA ASP A 274 9.19 8.43 14.32
C ASP A 274 9.09 8.44 12.78
N PHE A 275 8.82 7.27 12.20
CA PHE A 275 8.88 7.06 10.75
C PHE A 275 7.94 5.96 10.27
N SER A 276 7.76 5.88 8.95
CA SER A 276 7.00 4.81 8.31
C SER A 276 7.76 4.10 7.20
N ILE A 277 7.72 2.76 7.20
CA ILE A 277 8.38 1.90 6.22
C ILE A 277 7.37 1.32 5.24
N GLY A 278 7.56 1.63 3.96
CA GLY A 278 6.77 1.07 2.86
C GLY A 278 7.08 -0.41 2.62
N PRO A 279 6.14 -1.17 2.02
CA PRO A 279 6.35 -2.58 1.65
C PRO A 279 7.54 -2.82 0.68
N ASP A 280 8.01 -1.76 0.03
CA ASP A 280 9.16 -1.74 -0.88
C ASP A 280 10.50 -1.48 -0.17
N GLY A 281 10.48 -1.15 1.13
CA GLY A 281 11.63 -0.71 1.91
C GLY A 281 11.91 0.79 1.87
N SER A 282 11.05 1.60 1.25
CA SER A 282 11.12 3.07 1.35
C SER A 282 10.85 3.49 2.81
N ALA A 283 11.68 4.35 3.39
CA ALA A 283 11.39 4.98 4.69
C ALA A 283 10.89 6.42 4.50
N TYR A 284 9.96 6.85 5.34
CA TYR A 284 9.45 8.21 5.43
C TYR A 284 9.70 8.69 6.87
N LEU A 285 10.62 9.63 7.04
CA LEU A 285 11.19 10.00 8.34
C LEU A 285 10.68 11.38 8.74
N ALA A 286 10.18 11.51 9.96
CA ALA A 286 9.89 12.80 10.58
C ALA A 286 11.18 13.35 11.22
N THR A 287 11.43 14.65 11.08
CA THR A 287 12.68 15.29 11.57
C THR A 287 12.46 16.20 12.77
N SER A 288 11.25 16.21 13.34
CA SER A 288 10.87 17.03 14.49
C SER A 288 11.27 18.49 14.29
N ARG A 289 12.35 18.92 14.96
CA ARG A 289 12.88 20.28 15.03
C ARG A 289 13.24 20.92 13.69
N THR A 290 13.58 20.15 12.65
CA THR A 290 13.91 20.74 11.32
C THR A 290 12.68 21.01 10.45
N ASN A 291 11.47 20.64 10.91
CA ASN A 291 10.20 20.87 10.21
C ASN A 291 10.16 20.26 8.80
N GLU A 292 10.63 19.01 8.65
CA GLU A 292 10.67 18.29 7.38
C GLU A 292 10.07 16.87 7.49
N VAL A 293 9.60 16.37 6.36
CA VAL A 293 9.44 14.92 6.14
C VAL A 293 10.35 14.51 5.00
N LEU A 294 11.18 13.49 5.27
CA LEU A 294 12.14 12.95 4.31
C LEU A 294 11.64 11.63 3.76
N LYS A 295 11.85 11.36 2.47
CA LYS A 295 11.74 10.01 1.89
C LYS A 295 13.14 9.48 1.59
N TYR A 296 13.45 8.31 2.13
CA TYR A 296 14.63 7.51 1.79
C TYR A 296 14.22 6.26 1.00
N SER A 297 14.81 6.05 -0.17
CA SER A 297 14.50 4.90 -1.04
C SER A 297 15.68 4.60 -1.96
N GLY A 298 16.11 3.35 -2.03
CA GLY A 298 17.17 2.92 -2.96
C GLY A 298 18.49 3.69 -2.79
N GLY A 299 18.85 4.04 -1.55
CA GLY A 299 20.02 4.88 -1.25
C GLY A 299 19.84 6.38 -1.52
N THR A 300 18.71 6.81 -2.10
CA THR A 300 18.43 8.22 -2.38
C THR A 300 17.56 8.82 -1.28
N LEU A 301 17.94 9.99 -0.76
CA LEU A 301 17.16 10.81 0.17
C LEU A 301 16.51 11.99 -0.58
N LYS A 302 15.25 12.31 -0.26
CA LYS A 302 14.54 13.49 -0.82
C LYS A 302 13.65 14.10 0.26
N VAL A 303 13.69 15.42 0.46
CA VAL A 303 12.65 16.14 1.19
C VAL A 303 11.33 16.00 0.43
N ILE A 304 10.25 15.66 1.12
CA ILE A 304 8.89 15.52 0.56
C ILE A 304 7.84 16.40 1.23
N ALA A 305 8.15 17.03 2.36
CA ALA A 305 7.38 18.12 2.94
C ALA A 305 8.31 18.97 3.83
N THR A 306 8.00 20.26 3.96
CA THR A 306 8.83 21.22 4.73
C THR A 306 7.99 22.44 5.14
N GLY A 307 8.44 23.17 6.17
CA GLY A 307 7.89 24.48 6.58
C GLY A 307 6.55 24.39 7.29
N ASP A 308 5.72 25.43 7.17
CA ASP A 308 4.46 25.63 7.92
C ASP A 308 3.45 24.46 7.81
N VAL A 309 3.55 23.62 6.78
CA VAL A 309 2.73 22.43 6.59
C VAL A 309 3.10 21.31 7.58
N VAL A 310 4.35 21.27 8.03
CA VAL A 310 4.90 20.21 8.88
C VAL A 310 5.82 20.80 9.96
N ALA A 311 5.24 21.65 10.81
CA ALA A 311 5.90 22.08 12.04
C ALA A 311 6.04 20.90 13.02
N THR A 312 7.24 20.73 13.61
CA THR A 312 7.55 19.74 14.65
C THR A 312 7.03 18.33 14.36
N ALA A 313 7.48 17.76 13.23
CA ALA A 313 7.06 16.45 12.76
C ALA A 313 7.53 15.32 13.72
N THR A 314 6.61 14.77 14.51
CA THR A 314 6.88 13.67 15.46
C THR A 314 6.79 12.29 14.81
N GLY A 315 5.82 12.06 13.91
CA GLY A 315 5.64 10.78 13.24
C GLY A 315 5.10 10.85 11.83
N THR A 316 5.14 9.72 11.12
CA THR A 316 4.51 9.57 9.79
C THR A 316 3.78 8.23 9.68
N TRP A 317 2.78 8.17 8.80
CA TRP A 317 2.10 6.92 8.47
C TRP A 317 1.82 6.77 6.98
N ILE A 318 2.02 5.57 6.43
CA ILE A 318 1.66 5.22 5.05
C ILE A 318 0.29 4.55 5.08
N THR A 319 -0.75 5.31 4.78
CA THR A 319 -2.10 4.74 4.61
C THR A 319 -2.21 3.94 3.31
N ARG A 320 -2.97 2.85 3.34
CA ARG A 320 -3.38 2.17 2.10
C ARG A 320 -4.54 2.94 1.48
N LYS A 321 -4.25 3.88 0.56
CA LYS A 321 -5.21 4.77 -0.12
C LYS A 321 -6.57 4.11 -0.39
N SER A 322 -7.49 4.27 0.55
CA SER A 322 -8.85 3.74 0.52
C SER A 322 -9.67 4.46 -0.56
N GLY A 323 -10.62 3.74 -1.18
CA GLY A 323 -11.48 4.29 -2.23
C GLY A 323 -10.88 4.32 -3.64
N ARG A 324 -9.77 3.59 -3.91
CA ARG A 324 -9.30 3.29 -5.28
C ARG A 324 -9.05 1.80 -5.47
N ASN A 325 -10.06 1.09 -5.97
CA ASN A 325 -9.92 -0.31 -6.36
C ASN A 325 -9.46 -0.44 -7.82
N VAL A 326 -8.70 -1.50 -8.11
CA VAL A 326 -8.06 -1.79 -9.40
C VAL A 326 -8.23 -3.29 -9.67
N PHE A 327 -8.96 -3.73 -10.70
CA PHE A 327 -9.37 -5.15 -10.85
C PHE A 327 -9.04 -5.85 -12.18
N GLY A 328 -8.76 -5.11 -13.26
CA GLY A 328 -8.81 -5.65 -14.65
C GLY A 328 -10.17 -5.41 -15.32
N SER A 329 -10.20 -4.98 -16.58
CA SER A 329 -11.46 -4.56 -17.26
C SER A 329 -12.55 -5.65 -17.30
N ILE A 330 -12.16 -6.92 -17.42
CA ILE A 330 -13.10 -8.06 -17.38
C ILE A 330 -13.74 -8.17 -15.98
N VAL A 331 -12.94 -8.14 -14.91
CA VAL A 331 -13.44 -8.19 -13.53
C VAL A 331 -14.28 -6.94 -13.22
N LEU A 332 -13.87 -5.75 -13.66
CA LEU A 332 -14.68 -4.53 -13.57
C LEU A 332 -16.05 -4.72 -14.22
N SER A 333 -16.09 -5.30 -15.42
CA SER A 333 -17.33 -5.54 -16.15
C SER A 333 -18.30 -6.42 -15.35
N ARG A 334 -17.78 -7.36 -14.54
CA ARG A 334 -18.57 -8.17 -13.60
C ARG A 334 -18.93 -7.42 -12.31
N VAL A 335 -18.03 -6.61 -11.74
CA VAL A 335 -18.35 -5.74 -10.59
C VAL A 335 -19.47 -4.75 -10.93
N ILE A 336 -19.50 -4.20 -12.15
CA ILE A 336 -20.63 -3.40 -12.65
C ILE A 336 -21.91 -4.25 -12.71
N SER A 337 -21.84 -5.44 -13.32
CA SER A 337 -23.00 -6.31 -13.50
C SER A 337 -23.62 -6.77 -12.18
N TYR A 338 -22.81 -7.05 -11.16
CA TYR A 338 -23.28 -7.52 -9.84
C TYR A 338 -23.54 -6.39 -8.83
N MET A 339 -22.83 -5.27 -8.93
CA MET A 339 -22.71 -4.29 -7.84
C MET A 339 -22.71 -2.82 -8.31
N SER A 340 -23.28 -2.51 -9.48
CA SER A 340 -23.42 -1.14 -10.00
C SER A 340 -23.93 -0.13 -8.97
N GLN A 341 -24.94 -0.49 -8.16
CA GLN A 341 -25.45 0.30 -7.02
C GLN A 341 -24.40 0.68 -5.94
N ARG A 342 -23.18 0.13 -5.97
CA ARG A 342 -22.06 0.49 -5.07
C ARG A 342 -21.02 1.41 -5.75
N LEU A 343 -21.26 1.81 -6.99
CA LEU A 343 -20.32 2.57 -7.82
C LEU A 343 -20.98 3.90 -8.22
N GLN A 344 -20.22 5.01 -8.13
CA GLN A 344 -20.67 6.32 -8.63
C GLN A 344 -20.20 6.60 -10.05
N GLY A 345 -19.16 5.91 -10.51
CA GLY A 345 -18.67 5.93 -11.88
C GLY A 345 -17.55 4.92 -12.10
N VAL A 346 -17.25 4.61 -13.36
CA VAL A 346 -16.23 3.64 -13.76
C VAL A 346 -15.26 4.19 -14.79
N VAL A 347 -13.99 3.79 -14.68
CA VAL A 347 -12.95 4.10 -15.66
C VAL A 347 -12.36 2.82 -16.25
N PHE A 348 -12.45 2.68 -17.56
CA PHE A 348 -11.73 1.69 -18.37
C PHE A 348 -10.47 2.34 -18.96
N VAL A 349 -9.32 1.68 -18.83
CA VAL A 349 -8.04 2.14 -19.42
C VAL A 349 -7.45 1.00 -20.27
N GLY A 350 -7.22 1.28 -21.55
CA GLY A 350 -6.86 0.28 -22.55
C GLY A 350 -8.10 -0.48 -23.01
N VAL A 351 -8.43 -1.60 -22.35
CA VAL A 351 -9.60 -2.43 -22.68
C VAL A 351 -10.88 -1.90 -22.06
N GLY A 352 -11.93 -1.86 -22.88
CA GLY A 352 -13.26 -1.40 -22.52
C GLY A 352 -14.11 -2.44 -21.78
N TYR A 353 -15.44 -2.25 -21.83
CA TYR A 353 -16.40 -3.17 -21.22
C TYR A 353 -16.41 -4.52 -21.96
N ALA A 354 -16.44 -5.60 -21.18
CA ALA A 354 -16.69 -6.95 -21.68
C ALA A 354 -18.12 -7.35 -21.29
N ALA A 355 -19.07 -7.26 -22.21
CA ALA A 355 -20.44 -7.70 -21.95
C ALA A 355 -20.48 -9.20 -21.61
N PRO A 356 -21.31 -9.63 -20.63
CA PRO A 356 -21.65 -11.03 -20.47
C PRO A 356 -22.61 -11.49 -21.59
N PRO A 357 -22.69 -12.79 -21.92
CA PRO A 357 -21.71 -13.82 -21.55
C PRO A 357 -20.41 -13.62 -22.34
N MET A 358 -19.27 -13.51 -21.65
CA MET A 358 -17.96 -13.41 -22.28
C MET A 358 -17.41 -14.81 -22.60
N ALA A 359 -17.54 -15.23 -23.85
CA ALA A 359 -16.89 -16.42 -24.37
C ALA A 359 -15.52 -16.06 -25.00
N PHE A 360 -14.44 -16.23 -24.23
CA PHE A 360 -13.06 -16.09 -24.72
C PHE A 360 -12.24 -17.38 -24.49
N ASN A 361 -12.91 -18.50 -24.76
CA ASN A 361 -12.32 -19.82 -24.87
C ASN A 361 -11.56 -19.97 -26.21
N GLN A 362 -11.07 -21.17 -26.51
CA GLN A 362 -10.33 -21.43 -27.76
C GLN A 362 -11.07 -20.95 -29.03
N ALA A 363 -12.38 -21.20 -29.15
CA ALA A 363 -13.17 -20.76 -30.29
C ALA A 363 -13.33 -19.23 -30.33
N GLY A 364 -13.53 -18.58 -29.18
CA GLY A 364 -13.56 -17.11 -29.09
C GLY A 364 -12.23 -16.46 -29.48
N VAL A 365 -11.11 -17.03 -29.04
CA VAL A 365 -9.75 -16.61 -29.41
C VAL A 365 -9.48 -16.84 -30.89
N GLU A 366 -9.95 -17.93 -31.48
CA GLU A 366 -9.83 -18.21 -32.91
C GLU A 366 -10.61 -17.19 -33.76
N LEU A 367 -11.87 -16.91 -33.39
CA LEU A 367 -12.68 -15.87 -34.04
C LEU A 367 -12.03 -14.49 -33.96
N ALA A 368 -11.51 -14.10 -32.79
CA ALA A 368 -10.82 -12.82 -32.60
C ALA A 368 -9.52 -12.72 -33.41
N ASN A 369 -8.75 -13.81 -33.50
CA ASN A 369 -7.53 -13.87 -34.32
C ASN A 369 -7.84 -13.83 -35.81
N ASN A 370 -8.89 -14.51 -36.27
CA ASN A 370 -9.33 -14.46 -37.67
C ASN A 370 -9.82 -13.06 -38.07
N ALA A 371 -10.51 -12.36 -37.16
CA ALA A 371 -10.91 -10.97 -37.38
C ALA A 371 -9.70 -10.03 -37.48
N THR A 372 -8.77 -10.10 -36.52
CA THR A 372 -7.57 -9.23 -36.51
C THR A 372 -6.59 -9.54 -37.63
N LEU A 373 -6.44 -10.81 -38.04
CA LEU A 373 -5.65 -11.16 -39.22
C LEU A 373 -6.22 -10.52 -40.50
N LYS A 374 -7.55 -10.41 -40.62
CA LYS A 374 -8.21 -9.77 -41.76
C LYS A 374 -8.10 -8.24 -41.77
N THR A 375 -8.07 -7.59 -40.60
CA THR A 375 -8.13 -6.12 -40.50
C THR A 375 -6.79 -5.46 -40.16
N LEU A 376 -5.85 -6.19 -39.55
CA LEU A 376 -4.56 -5.68 -39.07
C LEU A 376 -3.37 -6.46 -39.63
N GLU A 377 -3.61 -7.53 -40.40
CA GLU A 377 -2.58 -8.43 -40.97
C GLU A 377 -1.79 -9.27 -39.96
N TYR A 378 -2.20 -9.31 -38.68
CA TYR A 378 -1.65 -10.22 -37.67
C TYR A 378 -2.74 -10.72 -36.68
N PRO A 379 -2.59 -11.93 -36.11
CA PRO A 379 -3.48 -12.44 -35.07
C PRO A 379 -3.11 -11.81 -33.72
N ALA A 380 -3.87 -10.81 -33.27
CA ALA A 380 -3.54 -9.99 -32.09
C ALA A 380 -3.57 -10.76 -30.76
N PHE A 381 -4.30 -11.88 -30.70
CA PHE A 381 -4.56 -12.68 -29.50
C PHE A 381 -3.87 -14.06 -29.53
N GLY A 382 -2.96 -14.32 -30.47
CA GLY A 382 -2.29 -15.61 -30.63
C GLY A 382 -1.44 -16.03 -29.41
N TYR A 383 -1.03 -15.08 -28.56
CA TYR A 383 -0.35 -15.36 -27.30
C TYR A 383 -1.24 -16.09 -26.27
N TRP A 384 -2.58 -16.00 -26.36
CA TRP A 384 -3.51 -16.65 -25.43
C TRP A 384 -3.38 -18.18 -25.42
N TYR A 385 -3.02 -18.78 -26.55
CA TYR A 385 -2.75 -20.23 -26.65
C TYR A 385 -1.60 -20.65 -25.72
N PHE A 386 -0.53 -19.86 -25.64
CA PHE A 386 0.57 -20.13 -24.71
C PHE A 386 0.17 -19.85 -23.27
N MET A 387 -0.58 -18.77 -23.02
CA MET A 387 -1.09 -18.43 -21.68
C MET A 387 -2.00 -19.50 -21.06
N ASN A 388 -2.63 -20.33 -21.89
CA ASN A 388 -3.43 -21.45 -21.43
C ASN A 388 -2.59 -22.68 -21.02
N LEU A 389 -1.32 -22.79 -21.40
CA LEU A 389 -0.51 -23.98 -21.11
C LEU A 389 -0.12 -24.06 -19.62
N ASP A 390 0.21 -25.25 -19.14
CA ASP A 390 0.62 -25.43 -17.73
C ASP A 390 2.10 -25.10 -17.48
N ASP A 391 2.94 -25.06 -18.52
CA ASP A 391 4.35 -24.67 -18.46
C ASP A 391 4.59 -23.15 -18.57
N VAL A 392 3.56 -22.34 -18.81
CA VAL A 392 3.70 -20.89 -19.06
C VAL A 392 4.34 -20.13 -17.90
N ALA A 393 3.90 -20.37 -16.67
CA ALA A 393 4.41 -19.69 -15.48
C ALA A 393 5.90 -19.98 -15.24
N PRO A 394 6.37 -21.25 -15.15
CA PRO A 394 7.79 -21.52 -14.96
C PRO A 394 8.67 -21.03 -16.14
N ILE A 395 8.17 -21.03 -17.38
CA ILE A 395 8.90 -20.44 -18.52
C ILE A 395 9.06 -18.93 -18.36
N MET A 396 8.03 -18.21 -17.94
CA MET A 396 8.07 -16.76 -17.72
C MET A 396 8.90 -16.37 -16.48
N GLU A 397 8.89 -17.20 -15.44
CA GLU A 397 9.70 -17.03 -14.23
C GLU A 397 11.19 -17.25 -14.50
N ALA A 398 11.55 -18.23 -15.34
CA ALA A 398 12.93 -18.40 -15.80
C ALA A 398 13.42 -17.24 -16.69
N ASN A 399 12.49 -16.52 -17.35
CA ASN A 399 12.82 -15.54 -18.40
C ASN A 399 12.21 -14.15 -18.11
N MET A 400 12.21 -13.70 -16.84
CA MET A 400 11.50 -12.48 -16.43
C MET A 400 11.93 -11.20 -17.19
N ASP A 401 13.21 -11.05 -17.55
CA ASP A 401 13.68 -9.89 -18.33
C ASP A 401 13.12 -9.90 -19.77
N SER A 402 13.07 -11.10 -20.38
CA SER A 402 12.53 -11.33 -21.72
C SER A 402 11.03 -11.03 -21.76
N ALA A 403 10.30 -11.51 -20.75
CA ALA A 403 8.88 -11.20 -20.55
C ALA A 403 8.65 -9.70 -20.36
N PHE A 404 9.37 -9.08 -19.41
CA PHE A 404 9.17 -7.68 -19.04
C PHE A 404 9.46 -6.72 -20.19
N THR A 405 10.60 -6.87 -20.87
CA THR A 405 11.01 -5.92 -21.93
C THR A 405 10.10 -5.98 -23.16
N LEU A 406 9.62 -7.17 -23.56
CA LEU A 406 8.66 -7.29 -24.66
C LEU A 406 7.26 -6.78 -24.28
N THR A 407 6.85 -6.92 -23.01
CA THR A 407 5.56 -6.40 -22.54
C THR A 407 5.58 -4.86 -22.44
N TYR A 408 6.61 -4.28 -21.83
CA TYR A 408 6.74 -2.83 -21.60
C TYR A 408 7.62 -2.14 -22.65
N THR A 409 7.50 -2.54 -23.91
CA THR A 409 8.15 -1.84 -25.04
C THR A 409 7.42 -0.53 -25.35
N ASP A 410 8.14 0.47 -25.85
CA ASP A 410 7.59 1.69 -26.48
C ASP A 410 7.53 1.60 -28.02
N ASP A 411 7.90 0.45 -28.60
CA ASP A 411 7.67 0.12 -30.00
C ASP A 411 6.61 -1.00 -30.13
N PRO A 412 5.35 -0.66 -30.52
CA PRO A 412 4.29 -1.64 -30.74
C PRO A 412 4.63 -2.74 -31.75
N GLU A 413 5.57 -2.51 -32.67
CA GLU A 413 5.98 -3.51 -33.66
C GLU A 413 6.61 -4.76 -33.02
N TYR A 414 7.29 -4.61 -31.87
CA TYR A 414 7.80 -5.76 -31.11
C TYR A 414 6.64 -6.64 -30.62
N MET A 415 5.56 -6.05 -30.12
CA MET A 415 4.39 -6.83 -29.71
C MET A 415 3.72 -7.51 -30.92
N LYS A 416 3.52 -6.79 -32.03
CA LYS A 416 2.93 -7.37 -33.26
C LYS A 416 3.73 -8.55 -33.82
N LYS A 417 5.06 -8.51 -33.74
CA LYS A 417 5.97 -9.53 -34.33
C LYS A 417 6.33 -10.67 -33.38
N HIS A 418 6.41 -10.40 -32.08
CA HIS A 418 7.00 -11.32 -31.10
C HIS A 418 6.09 -11.67 -29.93
N PHE A 419 5.09 -10.85 -29.60
CA PHE A 419 4.10 -11.17 -28.57
C PHE A 419 2.86 -11.79 -29.19
N SER A 420 2.14 -11.02 -30.01
CA SER A 420 0.79 -11.34 -30.49
C SER A 420 0.67 -12.65 -31.26
N PRO A 421 1.54 -13.01 -32.23
CA PRO A 421 1.27 -14.15 -33.10
C PRO A 421 1.43 -15.51 -32.38
N VAL A 422 0.66 -16.50 -32.84
CA VAL A 422 0.61 -17.85 -32.21
C VAL A 422 2.00 -18.43 -32.07
N GLY A 423 2.35 -18.83 -30.83
CA GLY A 423 3.64 -19.42 -30.48
C GLY A 423 4.83 -18.44 -30.39
N LYS A 424 4.72 -17.21 -30.89
CA LYS A 424 5.87 -16.27 -30.92
C LYS A 424 6.31 -15.82 -29.55
N TYR A 425 5.38 -15.58 -28.61
CA TYR A 425 5.77 -15.21 -27.25
C TYR A 425 6.54 -16.33 -26.53
N ARG A 426 6.12 -17.60 -26.68
CA ARG A 426 6.86 -18.74 -26.13
C ARG A 426 8.25 -18.88 -26.76
N GLN A 427 8.34 -18.70 -28.08
CA GLN A 427 9.63 -18.70 -28.79
C GLN A 427 10.57 -17.61 -28.25
N TRP A 428 10.08 -16.38 -28.13
CA TRP A 428 10.84 -15.23 -27.64
C TRP A 428 11.43 -15.45 -26.23
N LEU A 429 10.60 -15.97 -25.31
CA LEU A 429 11.03 -16.29 -23.94
C LEU A 429 12.09 -17.39 -23.89
N LEU A 430 11.88 -18.49 -24.62
CA LEU A 430 12.81 -19.63 -24.62
C LEU A 430 14.16 -19.31 -25.30
N GLU A 431 14.17 -18.33 -26.20
CA GLU A 431 15.39 -17.80 -26.82
C GLU A 431 16.05 -16.69 -25.98
N GLY A 432 15.49 -16.34 -24.81
CA GLY A 432 16.06 -15.36 -23.88
C GLY A 432 16.13 -13.92 -24.42
N ARG A 433 15.39 -13.60 -25.49
CA ARG A 433 15.49 -12.30 -26.18
C ARG A 433 14.96 -11.17 -25.30
N THR A 434 15.53 -9.97 -25.44
CA THR A 434 15.02 -8.75 -24.83
C THR A 434 14.73 -7.68 -25.87
N ALA A 435 13.74 -6.84 -25.61
CA ALA A 435 13.44 -5.68 -26.44
C ALA A 435 14.31 -4.48 -25.97
N PRO A 436 14.47 -3.44 -26.80
CA PRO A 436 15.04 -2.17 -26.37
C PRO A 436 14.36 -1.64 -25.10
N TRP A 437 15.11 -0.91 -24.28
CA TRP A 437 14.57 -0.33 -23.06
C TRP A 437 13.64 0.85 -23.40
N THR A 438 12.44 0.85 -22.83
CA THR A 438 11.44 1.90 -23.04
C THR A 438 11.85 3.24 -22.44
N LYS A 439 11.52 4.34 -23.13
CA LYS A 439 11.65 5.72 -22.64
C LYS A 439 10.78 6.05 -21.42
N TYR A 440 9.74 5.27 -21.12
CA TYR A 440 8.73 5.60 -20.10
C TYR A 440 8.85 4.87 -18.76
N LEU A 441 9.87 4.01 -18.58
CA LEU A 441 10.16 3.36 -17.29
C LEU A 441 11.52 3.76 -16.75
N GLU A 442 11.56 4.12 -15.47
CA GLU A 442 12.79 4.29 -14.70
C GLU A 442 13.57 2.96 -14.65
N PRO A 443 14.91 2.95 -14.75
CA PRO A 443 15.71 1.72 -14.83
C PRO A 443 15.50 0.73 -13.68
N ASP A 444 15.15 1.22 -12.49
CA ASP A 444 14.89 0.39 -11.30
C ASP A 444 13.50 -0.29 -11.34
N SER A 445 12.55 0.21 -12.15
CA SER A 445 11.17 -0.30 -12.27
C SER A 445 11.13 -1.81 -12.51
N LYS A 446 12.04 -2.33 -13.33
CA LYS A 446 12.17 -3.77 -13.60
C LYS A 446 12.57 -4.56 -12.36
N SER A 447 13.47 -4.02 -11.54
CA SER A 447 13.90 -4.67 -10.28
C SER A 447 12.76 -4.70 -9.26
N ILE A 448 11.96 -3.62 -9.18
CA ILE A 448 10.81 -3.52 -8.30
C ILE A 448 9.70 -4.48 -8.77
N PHE A 449 9.38 -4.49 -10.07
CA PHE A 449 8.43 -5.42 -10.67
C PHE A 449 8.83 -6.88 -10.40
N LYS A 450 10.09 -7.27 -10.64
CA LYS A 450 10.58 -8.62 -10.33
C LYS A 450 10.39 -8.95 -8.85
N ARG A 451 10.85 -8.07 -7.95
CA ARG A 451 10.72 -8.25 -6.49
C ARG A 451 9.27 -8.48 -6.06
N ILE A 452 8.33 -7.70 -6.57
CA ILE A 452 6.90 -7.82 -6.24
C ILE A 452 6.28 -9.07 -6.87
N THR A 453 6.63 -9.40 -8.12
CA THR A 453 6.16 -10.63 -8.80
C THR A 453 6.59 -11.87 -8.01
N SER A 454 7.88 -12.00 -7.71
CA SER A 454 8.41 -13.14 -6.96
C SER A 454 7.83 -13.23 -5.55
N PHE A 455 7.66 -12.08 -4.86
CA PHE A 455 7.01 -12.01 -3.54
C PHE A 455 5.56 -12.51 -3.55
N HIS A 456 4.85 -12.38 -4.67
CA HIS A 456 3.47 -12.86 -4.83
C HIS A 456 3.32 -14.27 -5.41
N GLY A 457 4.42 -15.02 -5.53
CA GLY A 457 4.44 -16.40 -6.03
C GLY A 457 4.60 -16.50 -7.54
N GLY A 458 5.31 -15.55 -8.17
CA GLY A 458 5.68 -15.64 -9.58
C GLY A 458 4.52 -15.33 -10.53
N TYR A 459 4.50 -16.01 -11.67
CA TYR A 459 3.51 -15.81 -12.74
C TYR A 459 2.32 -16.77 -12.66
N ASP A 460 2.33 -17.80 -11.80
CA ASP A 460 1.21 -18.74 -11.61
C ASP A 460 -0.12 -18.05 -11.29
N GLY A 461 -0.12 -17.14 -10.29
CA GLY A 461 -1.30 -16.36 -9.92
C GLY A 461 -1.83 -15.51 -11.09
N PRO A 462 -0.98 -14.69 -11.74
CA PRO A 462 -1.34 -13.94 -12.94
C PRO A 462 -1.96 -14.79 -14.06
N VAL A 463 -1.30 -15.86 -14.54
CA VAL A 463 -1.73 -16.59 -15.76
C VAL A 463 -3.06 -17.33 -15.60
N LYS A 464 -3.51 -17.58 -14.37
CA LYS A 464 -4.83 -18.17 -14.08
C LYS A 464 -5.99 -17.36 -14.65
N SER A 465 -5.85 -16.05 -14.83
CA SER A 465 -6.87 -15.22 -15.49
C SER A 465 -7.06 -15.55 -16.97
N TYR A 466 -6.00 -15.97 -17.67
CA TYR A 466 -6.12 -16.48 -19.04
C TYR A 466 -6.71 -17.89 -19.05
N LYS A 467 -6.22 -18.77 -18.16
CA LYS A 467 -6.70 -20.16 -18.04
C LYS A 467 -8.19 -20.25 -17.70
N SER A 468 -8.72 -19.37 -16.84
CA SER A 468 -10.13 -19.39 -16.46
C SER A 468 -11.07 -19.13 -17.64
N LEU A 469 -10.70 -18.21 -18.53
CA LEU A 469 -11.45 -17.90 -19.75
C LEU A 469 -11.21 -18.96 -20.84
N MET A 470 -9.96 -19.36 -21.06
CA MET A 470 -9.59 -20.36 -22.07
C MET A 470 -10.18 -21.76 -21.81
N ARG A 471 -10.50 -22.07 -20.55
CA ARG A 471 -11.03 -23.36 -20.09
C ARG A 471 -12.48 -23.26 -19.60
N ASP A 472 -13.20 -22.19 -19.93
CA ASP A 472 -14.62 -21.98 -19.62
C ASP A 472 -15.00 -22.12 -18.12
N VAL A 473 -14.05 -21.85 -17.21
CA VAL A 473 -14.21 -22.06 -15.75
C VAL A 473 -15.37 -21.23 -15.18
N ASN A 474 -15.58 -20.02 -15.71
CA ASN A 474 -16.61 -19.09 -15.26
C ASN A 474 -17.90 -19.17 -16.12
N SER A 475 -18.00 -20.13 -17.04
CA SER A 475 -19.06 -20.14 -18.07
C SER A 475 -20.48 -20.18 -17.49
N ALA A 476 -20.70 -20.87 -16.37
CA ALA A 476 -21.99 -20.89 -15.68
C ALA A 476 -22.38 -19.50 -15.12
N ASP A 477 -21.42 -18.78 -14.52
CA ASP A 477 -21.64 -17.41 -13.99
C ASP A 477 -21.88 -16.41 -15.13
N GLU A 478 -21.15 -16.55 -16.25
CA GLU A 478 -21.34 -15.74 -17.46
C GLU A 478 -22.73 -15.94 -18.07
N GLN A 479 -23.24 -17.18 -18.10
CA GLN A 479 -24.58 -17.52 -18.62
C GLN A 479 -25.72 -17.10 -17.69
N ALA A 480 -25.46 -16.94 -16.38
CA ALA A 480 -26.44 -16.46 -15.41
C ALA A 480 -26.68 -14.93 -15.49
N LEU A 481 -25.80 -14.19 -16.18
CA LEU A 481 -25.91 -12.74 -16.35
C LEU A 481 -26.73 -12.36 -17.61
N PRO A 482 -27.52 -11.26 -17.58
CA PRO A 482 -28.26 -10.79 -18.75
C PRO A 482 -27.31 -10.42 -19.91
N PRO A 483 -27.50 -10.94 -21.14
CA PRO A 483 -26.63 -10.66 -22.29
C PRO A 483 -26.52 -9.19 -22.71
N ASP A 484 -27.44 -8.35 -22.26
CA ASP A 484 -27.52 -6.92 -22.55
C ASP A 484 -27.13 -6.04 -21.35
N ALA A 485 -26.55 -6.62 -20.29
CA ALA A 485 -26.18 -5.95 -19.04
C ALA A 485 -25.54 -4.58 -19.28
N LYS A 486 -26.23 -3.52 -18.83
CA LYS A 486 -25.81 -2.13 -19.02
C LYS A 486 -24.84 -1.68 -17.96
N ILE A 487 -24.13 -0.60 -18.26
CA ILE A 487 -23.39 0.23 -17.32
C ILE A 487 -24.35 1.39 -16.96
N PRO A 488 -25.09 1.33 -15.82
CA PRO A 488 -26.14 2.30 -15.50
C PRO A 488 -25.62 3.61 -14.88
N ILE A 489 -24.29 3.76 -14.82
CA ILE A 489 -23.57 4.83 -14.13
C ILE A 489 -22.60 5.52 -15.09
N PRO A 490 -22.16 6.76 -14.79
CA PRO A 490 -21.13 7.45 -15.57
C PRO A 490 -19.90 6.58 -15.85
N ALA A 491 -19.42 6.61 -17.09
CA ALA A 491 -18.26 5.84 -17.54
C ALA A 491 -17.25 6.73 -18.28
N LEU A 492 -15.98 6.43 -18.10
CA LEU A 492 -14.87 6.94 -18.90
C LEU A 492 -14.14 5.76 -19.55
N LEU A 493 -13.89 5.84 -20.85
CA LEU A 493 -13.01 4.94 -21.60
C LEU A 493 -11.81 5.72 -22.11
N LEU A 494 -10.61 5.32 -21.66
CA LEU A 494 -9.34 5.80 -22.18
C LEU A 494 -8.76 4.74 -23.13
N THR A 495 -8.74 5.02 -24.43
CA THR A 495 -8.10 4.18 -25.44
C THR A 495 -6.65 4.59 -25.69
N ALA A 496 -5.80 3.63 -26.05
CA ALA A 496 -4.41 3.87 -26.45
C ALA A 496 -4.29 3.84 -27.97
N ALA A 497 -3.97 4.99 -28.59
CA ALA A 497 -4.00 5.20 -30.04
C ALA A 497 -3.10 4.23 -30.85
N HIS A 498 -2.11 3.61 -30.21
CA HIS A 498 -1.15 2.70 -30.85
C HIS A 498 -1.15 1.29 -30.23
N ASP A 499 -2.22 0.92 -29.51
CA ASP A 499 -2.33 -0.39 -28.88
C ASP A 499 -2.40 -1.54 -29.92
N PRO A 500 -1.43 -2.48 -29.92
CA PRO A 500 -1.41 -3.60 -30.85
C PRO A 500 -2.28 -4.80 -30.42
N VAL A 501 -3.01 -4.69 -29.30
CA VAL A 501 -3.87 -5.77 -28.76
C VAL A 501 -5.27 -5.24 -28.44
N ALA A 502 -5.40 -4.18 -27.65
CA ALA A 502 -6.67 -3.57 -27.29
C ALA A 502 -7.07 -2.45 -28.27
N ILE A 503 -7.25 -2.83 -29.54
CA ILE A 503 -7.52 -1.93 -30.67
C ILE A 503 -8.60 -0.89 -30.32
N PRO A 504 -8.32 0.43 -30.38
CA PRO A 504 -9.22 1.49 -29.88
C PRO A 504 -10.66 1.38 -30.37
N GLU A 505 -10.87 1.23 -31.68
CA GLU A 505 -12.18 1.15 -32.31
C GLU A 505 -12.98 -0.05 -31.80
N ALA A 506 -12.31 -1.18 -31.53
CA ALA A 506 -12.93 -2.35 -30.93
C ALA A 506 -13.33 -2.08 -29.47
N GLN A 507 -12.49 -1.42 -28.67
CA GLN A 507 -12.82 -1.10 -27.28
C GLN A 507 -13.98 -0.11 -27.16
N ILE A 508 -14.05 0.86 -28.08
CA ILE A 508 -15.16 1.79 -28.23
C ILE A 508 -16.45 1.05 -28.60
N SER A 509 -16.38 0.15 -29.60
CA SER A 509 -17.51 -0.65 -30.08
C SER A 509 -18.03 -1.63 -29.03
N ASN A 510 -17.15 -2.21 -28.21
CA ASN A 510 -17.52 -3.09 -27.10
C ASN A 510 -18.17 -2.34 -25.93
N THR A 511 -17.89 -1.05 -25.76
CA THR A 511 -18.32 -0.27 -24.58
C THR A 511 -19.58 0.56 -24.82
N ARG A 512 -19.63 1.33 -25.93
CA ARG A 512 -20.71 2.30 -26.18
C ARG A 512 -22.14 1.70 -26.18
N PRO A 513 -22.41 0.49 -26.72
CA PRO A 513 -23.76 -0.09 -26.71
C PRO A 513 -24.32 -0.43 -25.31
N PHE A 514 -23.47 -0.43 -24.29
CA PHE A 514 -23.81 -0.81 -22.91
C PHE A 514 -23.79 0.38 -21.94
N ALA A 515 -23.11 1.49 -22.28
CA ALA A 515 -23.00 2.67 -21.44
C ALA A 515 -23.65 3.90 -22.10
N SER A 516 -24.82 4.31 -21.63
CA SER A 516 -25.54 5.50 -22.12
C SER A 516 -24.85 6.81 -21.77
N ASN A 517 -24.07 6.84 -20.67
CA ASN A 517 -23.26 7.98 -20.23
C ASN A 517 -21.76 7.61 -20.23
N VAL A 518 -21.18 7.43 -21.42
CA VAL A 518 -19.74 7.17 -21.58
C VAL A 518 -19.01 8.32 -22.27
N SER A 519 -18.02 8.88 -21.57
CA SER A 519 -16.97 9.70 -22.17
C SER A 519 -15.89 8.82 -22.76
N VAL A 520 -15.45 9.10 -23.99
CA VAL A 520 -14.32 8.41 -24.63
C VAL A 520 -13.21 9.41 -24.90
N LYS A 521 -11.96 9.05 -24.56
CA LYS A 521 -10.76 9.83 -24.84
C LYS A 521 -9.68 8.89 -25.41
N SER A 522 -9.00 9.33 -26.46
CA SER A 522 -7.80 8.63 -26.95
C SER A 522 -6.55 9.29 -26.39
N ILE A 523 -5.54 8.47 -26.12
CA ILE A 523 -4.24 8.83 -25.57
C ILE A 523 -3.16 8.35 -26.53
N GLU A 524 -2.23 9.21 -26.92
CA GLU A 524 -1.11 8.88 -27.82
C GLU A 524 -0.07 8.03 -27.09
N ALA A 525 -0.32 6.72 -27.07
CA ALA A 525 0.43 5.70 -26.34
C ALA A 525 0.16 4.30 -26.90
N GLY A 526 1.04 3.35 -26.53
CA GLY A 526 0.79 1.91 -26.64
C GLY A 526 -0.04 1.35 -25.47
N HIS A 527 -0.02 0.02 -25.32
CA HIS A 527 -0.90 -0.72 -24.37
C HIS A 527 -0.86 -0.22 -22.92
N PHE A 528 0.29 0.31 -22.48
CA PHE A 528 0.51 0.76 -21.11
C PHE A 528 0.38 2.29 -20.96
N LEU A 529 -0.65 2.89 -21.56
CA LEU A 529 -0.91 4.35 -21.56
C LEU A 529 -0.86 5.03 -20.19
N GLN A 530 -1.24 4.35 -19.10
CA GLN A 530 -1.13 4.88 -17.73
C GLN A 530 0.31 5.00 -17.21
N VAL A 531 1.28 4.40 -17.91
CA VAL A 531 2.71 4.44 -17.63
C VAL A 531 3.43 5.29 -18.68
N GLU A 532 3.02 5.21 -19.95
CA GLU A 532 3.60 6.01 -21.05
C GLU A 532 3.14 7.48 -21.01
N GLN A 533 1.87 7.74 -20.71
CA GLN A 533 1.28 9.09 -20.62
C GLN A 533 0.62 9.33 -19.24
N PRO A 534 1.36 9.17 -18.12
CA PRO A 534 0.76 9.09 -16.79
C PRO A 534 0.08 10.41 -16.39
N GLN A 535 0.59 11.56 -16.84
CA GLN A 535 -0.02 12.86 -16.57
C GLN A 535 -1.32 13.06 -17.37
N GLN A 536 -1.38 12.64 -18.63
CA GLN A 536 -2.61 12.79 -19.43
C GLN A 536 -3.71 11.86 -18.92
N VAL A 537 -3.39 10.58 -18.69
CA VAL A 537 -4.31 9.61 -18.09
C VAL A 537 -4.81 10.10 -16.73
N SER A 538 -3.92 10.61 -15.87
CA SER A 538 -4.33 11.16 -14.57
C SER A 538 -5.24 12.39 -14.69
N ARG A 539 -5.02 13.28 -15.67
CA ARG A 539 -5.89 14.46 -15.90
C ARG A 539 -7.29 14.08 -16.36
N GLU A 540 -7.43 13.20 -17.35
CA GLU A 540 -8.75 12.79 -17.85
C GLU A 540 -9.55 12.07 -16.75
N ILE A 541 -8.88 11.21 -15.97
CA ILE A 541 -9.50 10.53 -14.83
C ILE A 541 -9.89 11.52 -13.73
N PHE A 542 -9.02 12.47 -13.38
CA PHE A 542 -9.33 13.49 -12.37
C PHE A 542 -10.53 14.34 -12.79
N GLY A 543 -10.57 14.84 -14.03
CA GLY A 543 -11.70 15.63 -14.54
C GLY A 543 -13.02 14.85 -14.53
N PHE A 544 -12.99 13.57 -14.90
CA PHE A 544 -14.16 12.69 -14.80
C PHE A 544 -14.63 12.50 -13.35
N ILE A 545 -13.71 12.34 -12.40
CA ILE A 545 -14.05 12.22 -10.97
C ILE A 545 -14.67 13.51 -10.45
N SER A 546 -14.07 14.67 -10.70
CA SER A 546 -14.61 15.96 -10.27
C SER A 546 -16.03 16.17 -10.80
N ASN A 547 -16.26 15.91 -12.08
CA ASN A 547 -17.58 16.02 -12.70
C ASN A 547 -18.64 15.09 -12.07
N ILE A 548 -18.25 13.96 -11.48
CA ILE A 548 -19.18 13.04 -10.78
C ILE A 548 -19.41 13.46 -9.33
N LEU A 549 -18.44 14.11 -8.68
CA LEU A 549 -18.55 14.52 -7.27
C LEU A 549 -19.19 15.91 -7.08
N GLU A 550 -19.26 16.71 -8.14
CA GLU A 550 -19.93 18.02 -8.16
C GLU A 550 -21.43 17.93 -8.54
N ASN A 551 -21.93 16.74 -8.91
CA ASN A 551 -23.33 16.45 -9.26
C ASN A 551 -23.94 15.35 -8.37
#